data_AF-A0A0C9ZQ42-F1
#
_entry.id   AF-A0A0C9ZQ42-F1
#
_cell.length_a   1.000
_cell.length_b   1.000
_cell.length_c   1.000
_cell.angle_alpha   90.00
_cell.angle_beta   90.00
_cell.angle_gamma   90.00
#
_symmetry.space_group_name_H-M   'P 1'
#
loop_
_entity.id
_entity.type
_entity.pdbx_description
1 polymer ?
#
loop_
_entity_poly.entity_id
_entity_poly.type
_entity_poly.pdbx_seq_one_letter_code
_entity_poly.pdbx_strand_id
1 'polypeptide(L)'
;MECTNCELRQRQFYCESCLRNHLRDFRRQTQHFAKDRDEQVTRATRALRSVEGARLSRAAFAAAQRTAEELAEALGQLRRENEAKRDRVRLVRESVAARRRTLSAARLLSAPPLDGALTRETQALHVLSGALARARSGLVQELVEVFSVVEVGGRPALGGRAGTRGEWTVGGLVLPVPGDIQRYPPDHINAVLTYTIHFLGLLAFYLGVKLPFEIVWSGGRFGVGQPWIGASRGSESGSWAKWSTKHPLHLSAPGSTRPSSPSSPTVQPSTVSSVMSASTTLVSPGSQPQISFTTAFAMLLYNVCYLAHTQGVEIPLSQAGDALSNLWAVCCSGELGRRSHATLPLLHPPTPPSFPLDFAQLLQATTAVPTRGRRRRGKPGNSPVDTSSHSPGTPTDDRDWGVLPIRYHHQIVEEEGWEVVDDEAEVEFG
;
A
#
# COMPACT_ATOMS: atom_id res chain seq x y z
N MET A 1 80.48 46.31 40.03
CA MET A 1 81.63 46.57 39.14
C MET A 1 81.34 47.90 38.47
N GLU A 2 82.07 48.95 38.87
CA GLU A 2 81.93 50.29 38.27
C GLU A 2 82.57 50.25 36.88
N CYS A 3 81.82 50.71 35.87
CA CYS A 3 82.34 50.79 34.51
C CYS A 3 83.41 51.90 34.48
N THR A 4 84.66 51.56 34.19
CA THR A 4 85.78 52.50 34.13
C THR A 4 85.66 53.56 33.04
N ASN A 5 84.61 53.53 32.21
CA ASN A 5 84.36 54.49 31.14
C ASN A 5 83.24 55.50 31.46
N CYS A 6 82.31 55.20 32.37
CA CYS A 6 81.17 56.08 32.65
C CYS A 6 80.75 56.17 34.12
N GLU A 7 81.46 55.48 35.02
CA GLU A 7 81.37 55.60 36.48
C GLU A 7 79.99 55.37 37.13
N LEU A 8 78.97 54.94 36.37
CA LEU A 8 77.66 54.57 36.90
C LEU A 8 77.61 53.14 37.44
N ARG A 9 77.13 52.97 38.67
CA ARG A 9 76.83 51.66 39.27
C ARG A 9 75.52 51.09 38.71
N GLN A 10 75.63 50.23 37.71
CA GLN A 10 74.47 49.55 37.13
C GLN A 10 74.45 48.03 37.44
N ARG A 11 73.24 47.45 37.47
CA ARG A 11 73.01 45.98 37.46
C ARG A 11 73.50 45.42 36.13
N GLN A 12 74.75 44.91 36.09
CA GLN A 12 75.41 44.21 34.96
C GLN A 12 74.72 44.38 33.59
N PHE A 13 74.65 45.59 33.04
CA PHE A 13 74.27 45.76 31.65
C PHE A 13 75.52 45.47 30.82
N TYR A 14 75.48 44.41 30.02
CA TYR A 14 76.49 44.15 29.02
C TYR A 14 76.44 45.29 28.00
N CYS A 15 77.60 45.88 27.67
CA CYS A 15 77.66 46.78 26.52
C CYS A 15 77.45 45.97 25.23
N GLU A 16 77.13 46.67 24.14
CA GLU A 16 76.90 46.06 22.82
C GLU A 16 78.03 45.12 22.38
N SER A 17 79.29 45.50 22.66
CA SER A 17 80.47 44.68 22.37
C SER A 17 80.53 43.39 23.18
N CYS A 18 80.20 43.43 24.48
CA CYS A 18 80.17 42.24 25.32
C CYS A 18 79.04 41.28 24.92
N LEU A 19 77.88 41.80 24.53
CA LEU A 19 76.77 41.02 23.99
C LEU A 19 77.13 40.34 22.67
N ARG A 20 77.78 41.07 21.74
CA ARG A 20 78.27 40.51 20.47
C ARG A 20 79.28 39.39 20.69
N ASN A 21 80.20 39.56 21.64
CA ASN A 21 81.18 38.53 21.98
C ASN A 21 80.50 37.29 22.59
N HIS A 22 79.59 37.46 23.55
CA HIS A 22 78.83 36.34 24.13
C HIS A 22 78.01 35.57 23.09
N LEU A 23 77.31 36.26 22.18
CA LEU A 23 76.56 35.61 21.11
C LEU A 23 77.48 34.86 20.14
N ARG A 24 78.66 35.43 19.83
CA ARG A 24 79.67 34.77 19.00
C ARG A 24 80.21 33.51 19.67
N ASP A 25 80.50 33.57 20.96
CA ASP A 25 81.01 32.45 21.75
C ASP A 25 79.95 31.35 21.91
N PHE A 26 78.69 31.72 22.16
CA PHE A 26 77.58 30.77 22.21
C PHE A 26 77.36 30.06 20.86
N ARG A 27 77.44 30.79 19.75
CA ARG A 27 77.39 30.19 18.40
C ARG A 27 78.56 29.23 18.18
N ARG A 28 79.78 29.60 18.59
CA ARG A 28 80.97 28.73 18.51
C ARG A 28 80.81 27.47 19.35
N GLN A 29 80.30 27.59 20.58
CA GLN A 29 80.01 26.44 21.44
C GLN A 29 78.94 25.53 20.83
N THR A 30 77.86 26.11 20.31
CA THR A 30 76.79 25.34 19.63
C THR A 30 77.35 24.58 18.42
N GLN A 31 78.21 25.23 17.62
CA GLN A 31 78.88 24.60 16.49
C GLN A 31 79.82 23.47 16.94
N HIS A 32 80.55 23.66 18.04
CA HIS A 32 81.40 22.62 18.62
C HIS A 32 80.58 21.39 19.05
N PHE A 33 79.51 21.58 19.83
CA PHE A 33 78.67 20.47 20.28
C PHE A 33 77.92 19.78 19.13
N ALA A 34 77.50 20.54 18.11
CA ALA A 34 76.92 19.95 16.90
C ALA A 34 77.94 19.05 16.18
N LYS A 35 79.19 19.51 16.05
CA LYS A 35 80.27 18.72 15.45
C LYS A 35 80.56 17.46 16.26
N ASP A 36 80.67 17.57 17.59
CA ASP A 36 80.90 16.41 18.46
C ASP A 36 79.76 15.40 18.34
N ARG A 37 78.50 15.86 18.34
CA ARG A 37 77.33 15.01 18.12
C ARG A 37 77.43 14.29 16.78
N ASP A 38 77.75 15.02 15.70
CA ASP A 38 77.82 14.45 14.36
C ASP A 38 78.96 13.43 14.24
N GLU A 39 80.09 13.66 14.90
CA GLU A 39 81.19 12.70 15.01
C GLU A 39 80.76 11.44 15.77
N GLN A 40 80.03 11.58 16.89
CA GLN A 40 79.50 10.44 17.64
C GLN A 40 78.44 9.68 16.83
N VAL A 41 77.53 10.37 16.14
CA VAL A 41 76.53 9.76 15.25
C VAL A 41 77.20 9.01 14.11
N THR A 42 78.26 9.57 13.51
CA THR A 42 79.03 8.92 12.44
C THR A 42 79.73 7.68 12.97
N ARG A 43 80.32 7.74 14.17
CA ARG A 43 80.96 6.59 14.83
C ARG A 43 79.95 5.49 15.13
N ALA A 44 78.78 5.84 15.68
CA ALA A 44 77.69 4.90 15.96
C ALA A 44 77.15 4.28 14.66
N THR A 45 76.94 5.08 13.62
CA THR A 45 76.47 4.61 12.31
C THR A 45 77.47 3.61 11.70
N ARG A 46 78.77 3.89 11.78
CA ARG A 46 79.81 2.97 11.31
C ARG A 46 79.84 1.67 12.10
N ALA A 47 79.67 1.74 13.42
CA ALA A 47 79.58 0.55 14.28
C ALA A 47 78.33 -0.29 13.98
N LEU A 48 77.21 0.35 13.63
CA LEU A 48 75.97 -0.36 13.28
C LEU A 48 76.05 -1.05 11.92
N ARG A 49 76.77 -0.49 10.94
CA ARG A 49 76.91 -1.07 9.59
C ARG A 49 77.49 -2.50 9.60
N SER A 50 78.40 -2.83 10.52
CA SER A 50 78.97 -4.18 10.59
C SER A 50 77.97 -5.23 11.10
N VAL A 51 76.98 -4.82 11.89
CA VAL A 51 75.96 -5.71 12.48
C VAL A 51 74.66 -5.71 11.67
N GLU A 52 74.48 -4.72 10.80
CA GLU A 52 73.26 -4.51 10.02
C GLU A 52 72.85 -5.73 9.20
N GLY A 53 73.78 -6.36 8.48
CA GLY A 53 73.50 -7.56 7.68
C GLY A 53 72.98 -8.74 8.51
N ALA A 54 73.63 -9.00 9.66
CA ALA A 54 73.20 -10.07 10.58
C ALA A 54 71.84 -9.76 11.22
N ARG A 55 71.58 -8.48 11.53
CA ARG A 55 70.28 -8.04 12.07
C ARG A 55 69.16 -8.20 11.04
N LEU A 56 69.39 -7.79 9.79
CA LEU A 56 68.43 -7.95 8.70
C LEU A 56 68.14 -9.42 8.41
N SER A 57 69.17 -10.27 8.41
CA SER A 57 69.02 -11.71 8.19
C SER A 57 68.18 -12.38 9.30
N ARG A 58 68.45 -12.06 10.57
CA ARG A 58 67.63 -12.56 11.70
C ARG A 58 66.19 -12.04 11.63
N ALA A 59 66.00 -10.77 11.28
CA ALA A 59 64.67 -10.20 11.12
C ALA A 59 63.90 -10.89 9.98
N ALA A 60 64.55 -11.16 8.84
CA ALA A 60 63.95 -11.86 7.72
C ALA A 60 63.60 -13.31 8.07
N PHE A 61 64.48 -14.04 8.77
CA PHE A 61 64.20 -15.39 9.24
C PHE A 61 63.03 -15.42 10.23
N ALA A 62 63.04 -14.53 11.23
CA ALA A 62 61.94 -14.44 12.19
C ALA A 62 60.61 -14.05 11.51
N ALA A 63 60.63 -13.22 10.47
CA ALA A 63 59.45 -12.91 9.68
C ALA A 63 58.96 -14.14 8.90
N ALA A 64 59.85 -14.85 8.20
CA ALA A 64 59.51 -16.06 7.46
C ALA A 64 58.98 -17.18 8.38
N GLN A 65 59.57 -17.33 9.58
CA GLN A 65 59.11 -18.29 10.58
C GLN A 65 57.69 -17.98 11.04
N ARG A 66 57.37 -16.71 11.36
CA ARG A 66 56.01 -16.30 11.71
C ARG A 66 55.02 -16.60 10.60
N THR A 67 55.36 -16.29 9.35
CA THR A 67 54.50 -16.61 8.21
C THR A 67 54.30 -18.12 8.05
N ALA A 68 55.33 -18.95 8.31
CA ALA A 68 55.20 -20.40 8.27
C ALA A 68 54.27 -20.94 9.38
N GLU A 69 54.38 -20.38 10.59
CA GLU A 69 53.50 -20.72 11.73
C GLU A 69 52.05 -20.32 11.43
N GLU A 70 51.81 -19.10 10.93
CA GLU A 70 50.49 -18.61 10.50
C GLU A 70 49.87 -19.52 9.42
N LEU A 71 50.65 -19.93 8.42
CA LEU A 71 50.18 -20.83 7.37
C LEU A 71 49.87 -22.24 7.92
N ALA A 72 50.66 -22.74 8.87
CA ALA A 72 50.41 -24.02 9.50
C ALA A 72 49.12 -24.01 10.33
N GLU A 73 48.86 -22.93 11.07
CA GLU A 73 47.62 -22.73 11.81
C GLU A 73 46.41 -22.62 10.87
N ALA A 74 46.52 -21.83 9.80
CA ALA A 74 45.48 -21.69 8.79
C ALA A 74 45.15 -23.03 8.10
N LEU A 75 46.16 -23.84 7.77
CA LEU A 75 45.96 -25.19 7.25
C LEU A 75 45.29 -26.11 8.27
N GLY A 76 45.64 -26.01 9.55
CA GLY A 76 45.01 -26.75 10.63
C GLY A 76 43.53 -26.38 10.80
N GLN A 77 43.19 -25.10 10.66
CA GLN A 77 41.81 -24.63 10.68
C GLN A 77 41.02 -25.13 9.47
N LEU A 78 41.55 -24.97 8.25
CA LEU A 78 40.90 -25.43 7.02
C LEU A 78 40.65 -26.95 7.00
N ARG A 79 41.52 -27.75 7.62
CA ARG A 79 41.30 -29.20 7.77
C ARG A 79 40.10 -29.50 8.67
N ARG A 80 40.01 -28.84 9.83
CA ARG A 80 38.90 -28.99 10.78
C ARG A 80 37.57 -28.55 10.15
N GLU A 81 37.56 -27.45 9.40
CA GLU A 81 36.36 -26.98 8.70
C GLU A 81 35.92 -27.94 7.59
N ASN A 82 36.85 -28.50 6.83
CA ASN A 82 36.54 -29.52 5.83
C ASN A 82 35.96 -30.79 6.45
N GLU A 83 36.49 -31.24 7.59
CA GLU A 83 35.97 -32.38 8.34
C GLU A 83 34.54 -32.11 8.83
N ALA A 84 34.30 -30.95 9.44
CA ALA A 84 32.96 -30.52 9.87
C ALA A 84 31.96 -30.44 8.70
N LYS A 85 32.38 -29.92 7.54
CA LYS A 85 31.53 -29.89 6.31
C LYS A 85 31.22 -31.30 5.81
N ARG A 86 32.18 -32.23 5.84
CA ARG A 86 31.97 -33.64 5.45
C ARG A 86 30.97 -34.34 6.37
N ASP A 87 31.05 -34.10 7.67
CA ASP A 87 30.11 -34.68 8.65
C ASP A 87 28.70 -34.10 8.49
N ARG A 88 28.57 -32.79 8.25
CA ARG A 88 27.28 -32.17 7.92
C ARG A 88 26.64 -32.80 6.70
N VAL A 89 27.40 -33.03 5.63
CA VAL A 89 26.90 -33.70 4.40
C VAL A 89 26.45 -35.13 4.71
N ARG A 90 27.18 -35.87 5.55
CA ARG A 90 26.79 -37.22 5.98
C ARG A 90 25.44 -37.21 6.72
N LEU A 91 25.27 -36.33 7.69
CA LEU A 91 24.03 -36.19 8.46
C LEU A 91 22.83 -35.81 7.58
N VAL A 92 23.01 -34.87 6.63
CA VAL A 92 21.94 -34.47 5.71
C VAL A 92 21.53 -35.65 4.82
N ARG A 93 22.49 -36.43 4.31
CA ARG A 93 22.20 -37.63 3.50
C ARG A 93 21.43 -38.67 4.29
N GLU A 94 21.80 -38.91 5.55
CA GLU A 94 21.09 -39.83 6.44
C GLU A 94 19.66 -39.35 6.74
N SER A 95 19.47 -38.05 7.00
CA SER A 95 18.15 -37.43 7.19
C SER A 95 17.25 -37.55 5.96
N VAL A 96 17.79 -37.30 4.77
CA VAL A 96 17.05 -37.46 3.50
C VAL A 96 16.68 -38.94 3.29
N ALA A 97 17.60 -39.87 3.54
CA ALA A 97 17.32 -41.30 3.42
C ALA A 97 16.26 -41.77 4.44
N ALA A 98 16.28 -41.26 5.67
CA ALA A 98 15.25 -41.51 6.68
C ALA A 98 13.88 -41.00 6.21
N ARG A 99 13.79 -39.74 5.74
CA ARG A 99 12.54 -39.16 5.20
C ARG A 99 12.00 -39.95 4.02
N ARG A 100 12.86 -40.39 3.08
CA ARG A 100 12.46 -41.23 1.95
C ARG A 100 11.85 -42.56 2.42
N ARG A 101 12.45 -43.21 3.43
CA ARG A 101 11.89 -44.42 4.04
C ARG A 101 10.53 -44.16 4.68
N THR A 102 10.39 -43.10 5.47
CA THR A 102 9.11 -42.71 6.08
C THR A 102 8.03 -42.44 5.03
N LEU A 103 8.35 -41.71 3.97
CA LEU A 103 7.40 -41.46 2.87
C LEU A 103 7.04 -42.74 2.12
N SER A 104 8.00 -43.63 1.88
CA SER A 104 7.71 -44.93 1.26
C SER A 104 6.80 -45.81 2.13
N ALA A 105 7.00 -45.81 3.45
CA ALA A 105 6.14 -46.51 4.39
C ALA A 105 4.73 -45.89 4.45
N ALA A 106 4.64 -44.56 4.44
CA ALA A 106 3.36 -43.85 4.40
C ALA A 106 2.57 -44.12 3.10
N ARG A 107 3.25 -44.29 1.95
CA ARG A 107 2.60 -44.66 0.68
C ARG A 107 1.99 -46.07 0.68
N LEU A 108 2.51 -46.98 1.52
CA LEU A 108 1.97 -48.34 1.65
C LEU A 108 0.70 -48.39 2.52
N LEU A 109 0.46 -47.36 3.33
CA LEU A 109 -0.83 -47.20 4.01
C LEU A 109 -1.85 -46.75 2.96
N SER A 110 -2.64 -47.71 2.46
CA SER A 110 -3.74 -47.43 1.53
C SER A 110 -4.65 -46.37 2.16
N ALA A 111 -4.70 -45.18 1.56
CA ALA A 111 -5.56 -44.12 2.04
C ALA A 111 -7.01 -44.64 2.03
N PRO A 112 -7.77 -44.52 3.13
CA PRO A 112 -9.21 -44.77 3.08
C PRO A 112 -9.81 -43.84 2.01
N PRO A 113 -10.97 -44.17 1.40
CA PRO A 113 -11.58 -43.38 0.34
C PRO A 113 -12.11 -42.05 0.92
N LEU A 114 -11.19 -41.11 1.14
CA LEU A 114 -11.40 -39.74 1.60
C LEU A 114 -12.31 -38.97 0.64
N ASP A 115 -12.33 -39.37 -0.63
CA ASP A 115 -13.15 -38.77 -1.67
C ASP A 115 -14.65 -38.79 -1.33
N GLY A 116 -15.14 -39.88 -0.71
CA GLY A 116 -16.55 -39.99 -0.32
C GLY A 116 -16.94 -39.06 0.84
N ALA A 117 -16.03 -38.87 1.80
CA ALA A 117 -16.24 -37.94 2.90
C ALA A 117 -16.12 -36.48 2.41
N LEU A 118 -15.11 -36.19 1.59
CA LEU A 118 -14.87 -34.86 1.05
C LEU A 118 -16.00 -34.38 0.13
N THR A 119 -16.53 -35.27 -0.72
CA THR A 119 -17.69 -34.96 -1.56
C THR A 119 -18.94 -34.68 -0.73
N ARG A 120 -19.19 -35.46 0.33
CA ARG A 120 -20.31 -35.21 1.26
C ARG A 120 -20.18 -33.87 1.97
N GLU A 121 -18.99 -33.55 2.49
CA GLU A 121 -18.74 -32.26 3.16
C GLU A 121 -18.86 -31.08 2.20
N THR A 122 -18.36 -31.24 0.97
CA THR A 122 -18.48 -30.20 -0.07
C THR A 122 -19.93 -29.97 -0.44
N GLN A 123 -20.73 -31.03 -0.57
CA GLN A 123 -22.17 -30.93 -0.79
C GLN A 123 -22.88 -30.23 0.39
N ALA A 124 -22.53 -30.59 1.64
CA ALA A 124 -23.10 -29.95 2.83
C ALA A 124 -22.77 -28.45 2.89
N LEU A 125 -21.53 -28.06 2.56
CA LEU A 125 -21.10 -26.67 2.46
C LEU A 125 -21.89 -25.91 1.37
N HIS A 126 -22.13 -26.52 0.22
CA HIS A 126 -22.96 -25.91 -0.83
C HIS A 126 -24.40 -25.68 -0.39
N VAL A 127 -25.01 -26.64 0.31
CA VAL A 127 -26.38 -26.51 0.85
C VAL A 127 -26.44 -25.38 1.88
N LEU A 128 -25.47 -25.33 2.80
CA LEU A 128 -25.39 -24.27 3.82
C LEU A 128 -25.16 -22.89 3.19
N SER A 129 -24.25 -22.78 2.23
CA SER A 129 -23.98 -21.54 1.48
C SER A 129 -25.24 -21.05 0.77
N GLY A 130 -25.99 -21.96 0.13
CA GLY A 130 -27.27 -21.63 -0.50
C GLY A 130 -28.35 -21.17 0.49
N ALA A 131 -28.41 -21.76 1.69
CA ALA A 131 -29.32 -21.32 2.75
C ALA A 131 -28.96 -19.93 3.28
N LEU A 132 -27.67 -19.66 3.49
CA LEU A 132 -27.18 -18.33 3.89
C LEU A 132 -27.47 -17.27 2.83
N ALA A 133 -27.25 -17.56 1.55
CA ALA A 133 -27.57 -16.65 0.46
C ALA A 133 -29.06 -16.26 0.48
N ARG A 134 -29.98 -17.23 0.62
CA ARG A 134 -31.42 -16.95 0.73
C ARG A 134 -31.77 -16.10 1.95
N ALA A 135 -31.17 -16.39 3.12
CA ALA A 135 -31.37 -15.59 4.32
C ALA A 135 -30.92 -14.13 4.13
N ARG A 136 -29.77 -13.93 3.48
CA ARG A 136 -29.26 -12.60 3.10
C ARG A 136 -30.22 -11.88 2.15
N SER A 137 -30.72 -12.57 1.11
CA SER A 137 -31.69 -12.00 0.19
C SER A 137 -32.94 -11.51 0.94
N GLY A 138 -33.46 -12.29 1.89
CA GLY A 138 -34.56 -11.85 2.74
C GLY A 138 -34.26 -10.57 3.52
N LEU A 139 -33.11 -10.50 4.21
CA LEU A 139 -32.67 -9.30 4.94
C LEU A 139 -32.52 -8.08 4.02
N VAL A 140 -32.07 -8.28 2.79
CA VAL A 140 -31.92 -7.20 1.80
C VAL A 140 -33.27 -6.69 1.30
N GLN A 141 -34.28 -7.56 1.13
CA GLN A 141 -35.63 -7.12 0.76
C GLN A 141 -36.26 -6.25 1.86
N GLU A 142 -36.16 -6.69 3.12
CA GLU A 142 -36.61 -5.89 4.28
C GLU A 142 -35.86 -4.55 4.34
N LEU A 143 -34.55 -4.55 4.04
CA LEU A 143 -33.74 -3.33 4.01
C LEU A 143 -34.22 -2.35 2.94
N VAL A 144 -34.53 -2.84 1.74
CA VAL A 144 -35.05 -2.02 0.62
C VAL A 144 -36.39 -1.40 0.99
N GLU A 145 -37.28 -2.14 1.65
CA GLU A 145 -38.56 -1.65 2.12
C GLU A 145 -38.40 -0.57 3.20
N VAL A 146 -37.60 -0.82 4.24
CA VAL A 146 -37.35 0.12 5.35
C VAL A 146 -36.74 1.43 4.86
N PHE A 147 -35.81 1.37 3.90
CA PHE A 147 -35.20 2.57 3.33
C PHE A 147 -36.02 3.18 2.19
N SER A 148 -37.10 2.53 1.76
CA SER A 148 -37.96 2.96 0.66
C SER A 148 -37.14 3.35 -0.58
N VAL A 149 -36.25 2.44 -1.02
CA VAL A 149 -35.46 2.65 -2.25
C VAL A 149 -36.35 2.37 -3.45
N VAL A 150 -36.78 3.40 -4.16
CA VAL A 150 -37.76 3.25 -5.27
C VAL A 150 -37.47 4.25 -6.40
N GLU A 151 -37.77 3.84 -7.63
CA GLU A 151 -37.84 4.73 -8.79
C GLU A 151 -39.13 5.58 -8.74
N VAL A 152 -38.97 6.90 -8.73
CA VAL A 152 -40.07 7.87 -8.80
C VAL A 152 -40.53 7.98 -10.25
N GLY A 153 -41.68 7.39 -10.57
CA GLY A 153 -42.22 7.48 -11.93
C GLY A 153 -43.36 6.56 -12.35
N GLY A 154 -43.86 5.69 -11.46
CA GLY A 154 -45.00 4.79 -11.77
C GLY A 154 -46.40 5.31 -11.37
N ARG A 155 -46.49 6.21 -10.38
CA ARG A 155 -47.74 6.88 -9.99
C ARG A 155 -47.51 8.38 -9.82
N PRO A 156 -48.40 9.24 -10.32
CA PRO A 156 -48.38 10.67 -10.01
C PRO A 156 -48.46 10.83 -8.48
N ALA A 157 -47.51 11.55 -7.89
CA ALA A 157 -47.66 11.98 -6.51
C ALA A 157 -48.96 12.78 -6.40
N LEU A 158 -49.85 12.38 -5.48
CA LEU A 158 -51.07 13.12 -5.15
C LEU A 158 -50.63 14.46 -4.56
N GLY A 159 -50.45 15.46 -5.42
CA GLY A 159 -50.07 16.83 -5.05
C GLY A 159 -48.60 17.20 -5.34
N GLY A 160 -48.30 17.58 -6.59
CA GLY A 160 -47.46 18.78 -6.80
C GLY A 160 -45.94 18.64 -6.94
N ARG A 161 -45.46 17.77 -7.84
CA ARG A 161 -44.38 17.97 -8.85
C ARG A 161 -44.04 16.57 -9.35
N ALA A 162 -44.33 16.30 -10.62
CA ALA A 162 -43.95 15.03 -11.22
C ALA A 162 -42.42 14.89 -11.16
N GLY A 163 -41.92 13.97 -10.33
CA GLY A 163 -40.55 13.50 -10.47
C GLY A 163 -40.35 13.09 -11.91
N THR A 164 -39.22 13.48 -12.50
CA THR A 164 -38.97 13.06 -13.88
C THR A 164 -38.79 11.54 -13.85
N ARG A 165 -39.59 10.82 -14.65
CA ARG A 165 -39.51 9.35 -14.76
C ARG A 165 -38.05 8.93 -14.89
N GLY A 166 -37.59 8.06 -13.99
CA GLY A 166 -36.20 7.60 -13.93
C GLY A 166 -35.38 8.13 -12.77
N GLU A 167 -35.92 9.00 -11.90
CA GLU A 167 -35.24 9.43 -10.68
C GLU A 167 -35.38 8.38 -9.57
N TRP A 168 -34.28 8.02 -8.92
CA TRP A 168 -34.29 7.10 -7.77
C TRP A 168 -34.28 7.86 -6.45
N THR A 169 -35.06 7.39 -5.49
CA THR A 169 -35.13 7.97 -4.14
C THR A 169 -34.77 6.96 -3.06
N VAL A 170 -34.26 7.47 -1.94
CA VAL A 170 -34.08 6.74 -0.68
C VAL A 170 -34.69 7.59 0.44
N GLY A 171 -35.59 7.01 1.23
CA GLY A 171 -36.36 7.75 2.24
C GLY A 171 -37.15 8.94 1.65
N GLY A 172 -37.59 8.84 0.39
CA GLY A 172 -38.26 9.92 -0.34
C GLY A 172 -37.34 11.06 -0.81
N LEU A 173 -36.02 10.96 -0.62
CA LEU A 173 -35.04 11.95 -1.08
C LEU A 173 -34.30 11.45 -2.32
N VAL A 174 -34.16 12.30 -3.33
CA VAL A 174 -33.39 12.02 -4.55
C VAL A 174 -31.91 12.24 -4.28
N LEU A 175 -31.06 11.27 -4.63
CA LEU A 175 -29.61 11.42 -4.62
C LEU A 175 -29.15 12.03 -5.95
N PRO A 176 -28.65 13.26 -5.99
CA PRO A 176 -28.19 13.88 -7.23
C PRO A 176 -26.97 13.16 -7.82
N VAL A 177 -26.97 13.01 -9.13
CA VAL A 177 -25.81 12.62 -9.93
C VAL A 177 -24.70 13.69 -9.77
N PRO A 178 -23.39 13.34 -9.81
CA PRO A 178 -22.30 14.28 -9.57
C PRO A 178 -22.42 15.68 -10.22
N GLY A 179 -22.88 15.73 -11.48
CA GLY A 179 -23.03 16.98 -12.22
C GLY A 179 -24.17 17.90 -11.75
N ASP A 180 -25.11 17.40 -10.96
CA ASP A 180 -26.30 18.13 -10.50
C ASP A 180 -26.29 18.41 -8.99
N ILE A 181 -25.26 17.98 -8.26
CA ILE A 181 -25.13 18.20 -6.80
C ILE A 181 -25.33 19.68 -6.44
N GLN A 182 -24.75 20.61 -7.20
CA GLN A 182 -24.83 22.04 -6.90
C GLN A 182 -26.25 22.64 -6.98
N ARG A 183 -27.21 21.90 -7.55
CA ARG A 183 -28.60 22.37 -7.67
C ARG A 183 -29.45 22.11 -6.43
N TYR A 184 -28.96 21.26 -5.52
CA TYR A 184 -29.68 20.86 -4.32
C TYR A 184 -29.14 21.62 -3.10
N PRO A 185 -30.01 21.96 -2.12
CA PRO A 185 -29.55 22.51 -0.85
C PRO A 185 -28.57 21.54 -0.15
N PRO A 186 -27.52 22.04 0.53
CA PRO A 186 -26.58 21.20 1.27
C PRO A 186 -27.27 20.24 2.25
N ASP A 187 -28.31 20.71 2.96
CA ASP A 187 -29.06 19.88 3.92
C ASP A 187 -29.75 18.68 3.26
N HIS A 188 -30.29 18.87 2.05
CA HIS A 188 -30.89 17.79 1.26
C HIS A 188 -29.83 16.75 0.90
N ILE A 189 -28.67 17.20 0.42
CA ILE A 189 -27.56 16.32 0.01
C ILE A 189 -27.02 15.54 1.21
N ASN A 190 -26.81 16.21 2.35
CA ASN A 190 -26.32 15.57 3.56
C ASN A 190 -27.32 14.53 4.10
N ALA A 191 -28.61 14.84 4.06
CA ALA A 191 -29.66 13.91 4.47
C ALA A 191 -29.68 12.66 3.57
N VAL A 192 -29.75 12.83 2.24
CA VAL A 192 -29.78 11.68 1.32
C VAL A 192 -28.49 10.87 1.34
N LEU A 193 -27.33 11.50 1.51
CA LEU A 193 -26.05 10.81 1.69
C LEU A 193 -26.05 9.98 2.97
N THR A 194 -26.58 10.50 4.08
CA THR A 194 -26.68 9.77 5.34
C THR A 194 -27.53 8.50 5.16
N TYR A 195 -28.68 8.59 4.51
CA TYR A 195 -29.50 7.42 4.18
C TYR A 195 -28.78 6.45 3.24
N THR A 196 -28.11 6.95 2.20
CA THR A 196 -27.38 6.13 1.22
C THR A 196 -26.22 5.37 1.86
N ILE A 197 -25.42 6.05 2.71
CA ILE A 197 -24.31 5.46 3.46
C ILE A 197 -24.82 4.38 4.40
N HIS A 198 -25.95 4.61 5.06
CA HIS A 198 -26.56 3.64 5.97
C HIS A 198 -27.08 2.41 5.24
N PHE A 199 -27.80 2.63 4.14
CA PHE A 199 -28.25 1.55 3.28
C PHE A 199 -27.08 0.73 2.75
N LEU A 200 -26.05 1.37 2.19
CA LEU A 200 -24.85 0.72 1.66
C LEU A 200 -24.11 -0.07 2.76
N GLY A 201 -23.96 0.51 3.95
CA GLY A 201 -23.29 -0.12 5.08
C GLY A 201 -24.01 -1.39 5.55
N LEU A 202 -25.34 -1.33 5.70
CA LEU A 202 -26.15 -2.50 6.07
C LEU A 202 -26.17 -3.54 4.96
N LEU A 203 -26.27 -3.12 3.69
CA LEU A 203 -26.23 -4.02 2.55
C LEU A 203 -24.90 -4.78 2.47
N ALA A 204 -23.78 -4.06 2.57
CA ALA A 204 -22.46 -4.67 2.60
C ALA A 204 -22.27 -5.60 3.81
N PHE A 205 -22.78 -5.23 4.98
CA PHE A 205 -22.76 -6.05 6.19
C PHE A 205 -23.57 -7.34 6.03
N TYR A 206 -24.82 -7.27 5.58
CA TYR A 206 -25.67 -8.45 5.35
C TYR A 206 -25.06 -9.40 4.31
N LEU A 207 -24.49 -8.85 3.23
CA LEU A 207 -23.82 -9.64 2.21
C LEU A 207 -22.44 -10.16 2.64
N GLY A 208 -21.88 -9.65 3.74
CA GLY A 208 -20.52 -9.96 4.19
C GLY A 208 -19.46 -9.52 3.18
N VAL A 209 -19.68 -8.37 2.54
CA VAL A 209 -18.76 -7.78 1.56
C VAL A 209 -17.95 -6.67 2.22
N LYS A 210 -16.62 -6.79 2.24
CA LYS A 210 -15.73 -5.72 2.69
C LYS A 210 -15.58 -4.69 1.56
N LEU A 211 -15.87 -3.42 1.84
CA LEU A 211 -15.76 -2.34 0.86
C LEU A 211 -14.32 -1.81 0.75
N PRO A 212 -13.87 -1.35 -0.43
CA PRO A 212 -12.54 -0.75 -0.62
C PRO A 212 -12.32 0.49 0.22
N PHE A 213 -13.30 1.40 0.27
CA PHE A 213 -13.25 2.61 1.07
C PHE A 213 -14.07 2.47 2.35
N GLU A 214 -13.45 2.74 3.49
CA GLU A 214 -14.09 2.69 4.81
C GLU A 214 -14.71 4.03 5.17
N ILE A 215 -15.93 3.99 5.73
CA ILE A 215 -16.65 5.18 6.19
C ILE A 215 -16.58 5.26 7.71
N VAL A 216 -16.08 6.37 8.24
CA VAL A 216 -15.93 6.64 9.67
C VAL A 216 -16.70 7.91 10.04
N TRP A 217 -17.36 7.90 11.20
CA TRP A 217 -18.14 9.03 11.68
C TRP A 217 -17.37 9.80 12.76
N SER A 218 -17.42 11.14 12.71
CA SER A 218 -16.70 11.99 13.68
C SER A 218 -17.17 11.81 15.13
N GLY A 219 -18.41 11.35 15.35
CA GLY A 219 -18.95 11.03 16.67
C GLY A 219 -18.60 9.63 17.17
N GLY A 220 -17.80 8.85 16.44
CA GLY A 220 -17.37 7.49 16.82
C GLY A 220 -18.46 6.43 16.76
N ARG A 221 -19.72 6.80 16.49
CA ARG A 221 -20.85 5.89 16.30
C ARG A 221 -21.48 6.13 14.94
N PHE A 222 -22.02 5.06 14.36
CA PHE A 222 -22.72 5.11 13.10
C PHE A 222 -23.88 6.13 13.16
N GLY A 223 -23.94 7.04 12.18
CA GLY A 223 -24.97 8.09 12.09
C GLY A 223 -24.79 9.28 13.04
N VAL A 224 -23.74 9.30 13.89
CA VAL A 224 -23.49 10.41 14.82
C VAL A 224 -22.32 11.26 14.33
N GLY A 225 -22.60 12.51 13.96
CA GLY A 225 -21.60 13.46 13.48
C GLY A 225 -21.45 13.46 11.96
N GLN A 226 -20.30 13.87 11.46
CA GLN A 226 -20.03 13.98 10.03
C GLN A 226 -19.35 12.70 9.51
N PRO A 227 -19.81 12.15 8.37
CA PRO A 227 -19.17 11.00 7.75
C PRO A 227 -17.90 11.41 7.01
N TRP A 228 -16.87 10.58 7.12
CA TRP A 228 -15.60 10.68 6.42
C TRP A 228 -15.32 9.36 5.73
N ILE A 229 -14.71 9.39 4.55
CA ILE A 229 -14.40 8.19 3.76
C ILE A 229 -12.93 8.20 3.33
N GLY A 230 -12.28 7.04 3.35
CA GLY A 230 -10.89 6.87 2.90
C GLY A 230 -10.58 5.41 2.63
N ALA A 231 -9.46 5.13 1.95
CA ALA A 231 -9.10 3.75 1.61
C ALA A 231 -8.92 2.90 2.87
N SER A 232 -9.53 1.71 2.89
CA SER A 232 -9.32 0.73 3.95
C SER A 232 -7.91 0.13 3.86
N ARG A 233 -7.41 -0.44 4.96
CA ARG A 233 -6.17 -1.23 4.92
C ARG A 233 -6.43 -2.49 4.07
N GLY A 234 -5.82 -2.53 2.88
CA GLY A 234 -5.91 -3.61 1.90
C GLY A 234 -4.57 -3.86 1.22
N SER A 235 -4.48 -4.91 0.41
CA SER A 235 -3.30 -5.19 -0.40
C SER A 235 -3.06 -4.06 -1.40
N GLU A 236 -1.80 -3.77 -1.70
CA GLU A 236 -1.37 -2.65 -2.58
C GLU A 236 -1.79 -2.82 -4.05
N SER A 237 -2.55 -3.87 -4.37
CA SER A 237 -3.10 -4.14 -5.69
C SER A 237 -4.25 -3.18 -6.03
N GLY A 238 -3.90 -1.98 -6.48
CA GLY A 238 -4.82 -1.05 -7.14
C GLY A 238 -4.54 0.42 -6.87
N SER A 239 -4.79 1.27 -7.87
CA SER A 239 -4.61 2.74 -7.80
C SER A 239 -5.51 3.41 -6.74
N TRP A 240 -6.48 2.70 -6.16
CA TRP A 240 -7.35 3.20 -5.09
C TRP A 240 -6.66 3.17 -3.71
N ALA A 241 -5.73 2.24 -3.46
CA ALA A 241 -5.11 2.06 -2.14
C ALA A 241 -4.26 3.26 -1.71
N LYS A 242 -3.76 4.05 -2.67
CA LYS A 242 -3.02 5.29 -2.42
C LYS A 242 -3.89 6.42 -1.84
N TRP A 243 -5.22 6.27 -1.86
CA TRP A 243 -6.17 7.30 -1.38
C TRP A 243 -6.55 7.07 0.09
N SER A 244 -5.54 6.95 0.95
CA SER A 244 -5.71 6.71 2.39
C SER A 244 -6.12 7.96 3.17
N THR A 245 -5.91 9.16 2.61
CA THR A 245 -6.40 10.42 3.18
C THR A 245 -7.92 10.40 3.29
N LYS A 246 -8.46 10.71 4.47
CA LYS A 246 -9.90 10.76 4.71
C LYS A 246 -10.48 12.05 4.15
N HIS A 247 -11.57 11.94 3.40
CA HIS A 247 -12.31 13.06 2.84
C HIS A 247 -13.72 13.15 3.45
N PRO A 248 -14.26 14.35 3.72
CA PRO A 248 -15.58 14.52 4.31
C PRO A 248 -16.69 14.26 3.28
N LEU A 249 -17.68 13.45 3.67
CA LEU A 249 -18.93 13.20 2.93
C LEU A 249 -20.05 14.15 3.40
N HIS A 250 -19.72 15.42 3.65
CA HIS A 250 -20.65 16.41 4.16
C HIS A 250 -20.39 17.78 3.53
N LEU A 251 -21.45 18.45 3.09
CA LEU A 251 -21.42 19.81 2.59
C LEU A 251 -21.79 20.79 3.72
N SER A 252 -20.86 21.68 4.08
CA SER A 252 -21.15 22.75 5.04
C SER A 252 -22.02 23.82 4.39
N ALA A 253 -23.06 24.28 5.10
CA ALA A 253 -23.88 25.40 4.64
C ALA A 253 -23.03 26.69 4.53
N PRO A 254 -23.15 27.46 3.44
CA PRO A 254 -22.46 28.73 3.27
C PRO A 254 -23.01 29.73 4.30
N GLY A 255 -22.30 29.91 5.42
CA GLY A 255 -22.71 30.84 6.49
C GLY A 255 -22.41 30.35 7.91
N SER A 256 -22.09 29.06 8.10
CA SER A 256 -21.68 28.54 9.42
C SER A 256 -20.17 28.67 9.64
N THR A 257 -19.60 29.86 9.43
CA THR A 257 -18.29 30.19 10.00
C THR A 257 -18.50 30.54 11.47
N ARG A 258 -18.60 29.52 12.31
CA ARG A 258 -18.46 29.69 13.76
C ARG A 258 -16.99 30.05 14.02
N PRO A 259 -16.69 31.20 14.66
CA PRO A 259 -15.30 31.58 14.92
C PRO A 259 -14.65 30.52 15.79
N SER A 260 -13.67 29.81 15.24
CA SER A 260 -12.81 28.89 15.97
C SER A 260 -12.08 29.68 17.05
N SER A 261 -12.26 29.28 18.30
CA SER A 261 -11.54 29.82 19.45
C SER A 261 -10.02 29.80 19.21
N PRO A 262 -9.28 30.85 19.59
CA PRO A 262 -7.84 30.90 19.38
C PRO A 262 -7.13 29.93 20.33
N SER A 263 -6.70 28.78 19.81
CA SER A 263 -5.72 27.92 20.48
C SER A 263 -4.31 28.44 20.20
N SER A 264 -3.57 28.63 21.29
CA SER A 264 -2.22 29.21 21.38
C SER A 264 -1.19 28.62 20.41
N PRO A 265 -0.20 29.42 19.95
CA PRO A 265 0.87 28.93 19.09
C PRO A 265 1.93 28.20 19.92
N THR A 266 2.05 26.88 19.72
CA THR A 266 3.26 26.12 20.10
C THR A 266 4.17 26.05 18.88
N VAL A 267 5.33 26.70 19.01
CA VAL A 267 6.41 26.71 18.01
C VAL A 267 7.10 25.35 18.01
N GLN A 268 7.12 24.66 16.86
CA GLN A 268 8.10 23.61 16.56
C GLN A 268 8.79 23.91 15.23
N PRO A 269 10.12 23.71 15.13
CA PRO A 269 10.87 23.92 13.90
C PRO A 269 10.84 22.67 13.01
N SER A 270 10.37 22.83 11.77
CA SER A 270 10.42 21.79 10.75
C SER A 270 11.70 21.89 9.91
N THR A 271 12.45 20.80 9.93
CA THR A 271 13.59 20.48 9.06
C THR A 271 13.14 20.32 7.60
N VAL A 272 13.96 20.85 6.70
CA VAL A 272 13.82 20.76 5.24
C VAL A 272 14.16 19.35 4.74
N SER A 273 13.32 18.77 3.89
CA SER A 273 13.69 17.74 2.92
C SER A 273 12.71 17.74 1.75
N SER A 274 13.26 17.41 0.59
CA SER A 274 12.89 17.85 -0.75
C SER A 274 12.17 16.75 -1.57
N VAL A 275 11.56 17.20 -2.68
CA VAL A 275 11.17 16.50 -3.93
C VAL A 275 10.19 15.32 -3.90
N MET A 276 9.01 15.52 -4.51
CA MET A 276 8.67 15.01 -5.85
C MET A 276 7.50 15.79 -6.45
N SER A 277 7.68 16.22 -7.69
CA SER A 277 6.76 17.04 -8.48
C SER A 277 5.55 16.24 -8.96
N ALA A 278 4.36 16.68 -8.58
CA ALA A 278 3.12 16.42 -9.31
C ALA A 278 2.56 17.78 -9.75
N SER A 279 2.28 17.93 -11.04
CA SER A 279 1.77 19.16 -11.64
C SER A 279 0.40 19.52 -11.07
N THR A 280 0.36 20.38 -10.07
CA THR A 280 -0.87 20.98 -9.54
C THR A 280 -1.23 22.18 -10.39
N THR A 281 -2.32 22.05 -11.15
CA THR A 281 -3.10 23.18 -11.67
C THR A 281 -3.37 24.19 -10.54
N LEU A 282 -3.04 25.46 -10.78
CA LEU A 282 -3.29 26.58 -9.87
C LEU A 282 -4.80 26.76 -9.67
N VAL A 283 -5.34 26.18 -8.60
CA VAL A 283 -6.74 26.39 -8.20
C VAL A 283 -6.78 27.43 -7.08
N SER A 284 -7.61 28.47 -7.26
CA SER A 284 -7.83 29.54 -6.29
C SER A 284 -8.20 29.02 -4.89
N PRO A 285 -7.78 29.70 -3.80
CA PRO A 285 -7.88 29.22 -2.41
C PRO A 285 -9.30 29.08 -1.83
N GLY A 286 -10.37 29.40 -2.59
CA GLY A 286 -11.76 29.16 -2.20
C GLY A 286 -12.33 27.77 -2.57
N SER A 287 -11.56 26.92 -3.24
CA SER A 287 -12.04 25.67 -3.87
C SER A 287 -11.76 24.38 -3.08
N GLN A 288 -10.92 24.44 -2.04
CA GLN A 288 -10.45 23.24 -1.33
C GLN A 288 -11.57 22.37 -0.71
N PRO A 289 -12.65 22.93 -0.09
CA PRO A 289 -13.69 22.10 0.53
C PRO A 289 -14.48 21.27 -0.49
N GLN A 290 -14.74 21.85 -1.66
CA GLN A 290 -15.55 21.22 -2.71
C GLN A 290 -14.80 20.08 -3.39
N ILE A 291 -13.50 20.23 -3.64
CA ILE A 291 -12.66 19.16 -4.22
C ILE A 291 -12.61 17.95 -3.27
N SER A 292 -12.54 18.21 -1.96
CA SER A 292 -12.54 17.15 -0.95
C SER A 292 -13.86 16.38 -0.94
N PHE A 293 -15.00 17.06 -1.01
CA PHE A 293 -16.31 16.42 -1.08
C PHE A 293 -16.50 15.62 -2.38
N THR A 294 -16.15 16.16 -3.54
CA THR A 294 -16.29 15.43 -4.82
C THR A 294 -15.44 14.16 -4.84
N THR A 295 -14.24 14.21 -4.26
CA THR A 295 -13.39 13.03 -4.09
C THR A 295 -14.03 12.00 -3.16
N ALA A 296 -14.56 12.45 -2.02
CA ALA A 296 -15.30 11.60 -1.09
C ALA A 296 -16.52 10.92 -1.76
N PHE A 297 -17.27 11.69 -2.56
CA PHE A 297 -18.43 11.19 -3.28
C PHE A 297 -18.02 10.15 -4.34
N ALA A 298 -16.93 10.38 -5.08
CA ALA A 298 -16.38 9.38 -5.99
C ALA A 298 -15.98 8.08 -5.28
N MET A 299 -15.43 8.15 -4.06
CA MET A 299 -15.13 6.95 -3.24
C MET A 299 -16.41 6.18 -2.87
N LEU A 300 -17.49 6.90 -2.54
CA LEU A 300 -18.79 6.28 -2.28
C LEU A 300 -19.34 5.57 -3.52
N LEU A 301 -19.29 6.22 -4.69
CA LEU A 301 -19.71 5.63 -5.96
C LEU A 301 -18.87 4.40 -6.32
N TYR A 302 -17.57 4.43 -6.05
CA TYR A 302 -16.68 3.30 -6.25
C TYR A 302 -17.07 2.10 -5.39
N ASN A 303 -17.40 2.34 -4.11
CA ASN A 303 -17.90 1.29 -3.21
C ASN A 303 -19.19 0.65 -3.74
N VAL A 304 -20.11 1.46 -4.28
CA VAL A 304 -21.35 0.95 -4.90
C VAL A 304 -21.04 0.08 -6.12
N CYS A 305 -20.15 0.55 -7.01
CA CYS A 305 -19.75 -0.21 -8.20
C CYS A 305 -19.03 -1.52 -7.83
N TYR A 306 -18.16 -1.47 -6.83
CA TYR A 306 -17.46 -2.65 -6.33
C TYR A 306 -18.45 -3.65 -5.74
N LEU A 307 -19.40 -3.19 -4.90
CA LEU A 307 -20.42 -4.05 -4.32
C LEU A 307 -21.24 -4.73 -5.43
N ALA A 308 -21.67 -4.00 -6.44
CA ALA A 308 -22.38 -4.55 -7.60
C ALA A 308 -21.57 -5.64 -8.30
N HIS A 309 -20.30 -5.38 -8.60
CA HIS A 309 -19.41 -6.37 -9.21
C HIS A 309 -19.27 -7.64 -8.36
N THR A 310 -19.17 -7.52 -7.03
CA THR A 310 -19.12 -8.70 -6.16
C THR A 310 -20.40 -9.54 -6.21
N GLN A 311 -21.55 -8.91 -6.50
CA GLN A 311 -22.86 -9.56 -6.61
C GLN A 311 -23.24 -9.88 -8.06
N GLY A 312 -22.29 -9.88 -8.99
CA GLY A 312 -22.50 -10.26 -10.40
C GLY A 312 -23.22 -9.22 -11.25
N VAL A 313 -23.29 -7.97 -10.80
CA VAL A 313 -23.86 -6.85 -11.55
C VAL A 313 -22.73 -5.99 -12.09
N GLU A 314 -22.62 -5.91 -13.42
CA GLU A 314 -21.63 -5.06 -14.08
C GLU A 314 -22.17 -3.64 -14.29
N ILE A 315 -21.43 -2.64 -13.81
CA ILE A 315 -21.79 -1.23 -13.96
C ILE A 315 -20.73 -0.55 -14.83
N PRO A 316 -21.10 -0.04 -16.01
CA PRO A 316 -20.17 0.72 -16.84
C PRO A 316 -19.87 2.08 -16.21
N LEU A 317 -18.68 2.62 -16.50
CA LEU A 317 -18.23 3.93 -16.00
C LEU A 317 -19.25 5.07 -16.23
N SER A 318 -20.00 5.01 -17.35
CA SER A 318 -21.04 6.00 -17.69
C SER A 318 -22.26 6.00 -16.75
N GLN A 319 -22.52 4.88 -16.07
CA GLN A 319 -23.63 4.70 -15.13
C GLN A 319 -23.18 4.69 -13.66
N ALA A 320 -21.87 4.82 -13.41
CA ALA A 320 -21.31 4.77 -12.06
C ALA A 320 -21.85 5.90 -11.15
N GLY A 321 -22.34 7.00 -11.73
CA GLY A 321 -22.97 8.11 -11.00
C GLY A 321 -24.38 7.82 -10.47
N ASP A 322 -25.08 6.81 -10.98
CA ASP A 322 -26.48 6.50 -10.66
C ASP A 322 -26.58 5.57 -9.43
N ALA A 323 -26.04 6.01 -8.30
CA ALA A 323 -25.76 5.14 -7.14
C ALA A 323 -26.99 4.36 -6.62
N LEU A 324 -28.16 5.01 -6.51
CA LEU A 324 -29.37 4.36 -6.01
C LEU A 324 -29.94 3.34 -7.01
N SER A 325 -29.90 3.64 -8.31
CA SER A 325 -30.25 2.69 -9.38
C SER A 325 -29.35 1.46 -9.34
N ASN A 326 -28.06 1.69 -9.18
CA ASN A 326 -27.05 0.64 -9.08
C ASN A 326 -27.26 -0.24 -7.84
N LEU A 327 -27.52 0.38 -6.68
CA LEU A 327 -27.83 -0.33 -5.44
C LEU A 327 -29.11 -1.16 -5.55
N TRP A 328 -30.15 -0.64 -6.19
CA TRP A 328 -31.35 -1.39 -6.51
C TRP A 328 -31.05 -2.60 -7.39
N ALA A 329 -30.26 -2.41 -8.46
CA ALA A 329 -29.84 -3.52 -9.34
C ALA A 329 -29.08 -4.61 -8.57
N VAL A 330 -28.25 -4.25 -7.59
CA VAL A 330 -27.63 -5.22 -6.66
C VAL A 330 -28.69 -6.00 -5.90
N CYS A 331 -29.66 -5.31 -5.30
CA CYS A 331 -30.73 -5.95 -4.51
C CYS A 331 -31.62 -6.89 -5.32
N CYS A 332 -31.70 -6.69 -6.65
CA CYS A 332 -32.43 -7.56 -7.57
C CYS A 332 -31.56 -8.62 -8.26
N SER A 333 -30.26 -8.73 -7.92
CA SER A 333 -29.37 -9.71 -8.55
C SER A 333 -29.79 -11.15 -8.23
N GLY A 334 -29.77 -12.02 -9.25
CA GLY A 334 -29.99 -13.46 -9.07
C GLY A 334 -28.87 -14.16 -8.29
N GLU A 335 -27.69 -13.53 -8.20
CA GLU A 335 -26.53 -14.04 -7.47
C GLU A 335 -26.36 -13.37 -6.09
N LEU A 336 -27.36 -12.61 -5.63
CA LEU A 336 -27.31 -11.87 -4.38
C LEU A 336 -26.97 -12.78 -3.19
N GLY A 337 -25.95 -12.40 -2.43
CA GLY A 337 -25.54 -13.06 -1.19
C GLY A 337 -24.77 -14.36 -1.37
N ARG A 338 -24.59 -14.85 -2.61
CA ARG A 338 -23.80 -16.06 -2.90
C ARG A 338 -22.30 -15.83 -2.80
N ARG A 339 -21.84 -14.61 -3.08
CA ARG A 339 -20.43 -14.21 -3.00
C ARG A 339 -20.22 -13.28 -1.81
N SER A 340 -19.31 -13.67 -0.93
CA SER A 340 -19.02 -12.96 0.32
C SER A 340 -17.56 -13.13 0.69
N HIS A 341 -17.00 -12.19 1.46
CA HIS A 341 -15.66 -12.36 2.04
C HIS A 341 -15.68 -13.31 3.26
N ALA A 342 -16.88 -13.64 3.77
CA ALA A 342 -17.05 -14.46 4.97
C ALA A 342 -17.56 -15.90 4.69
N THR A 343 -18.02 -16.21 3.47
CA THR A 343 -18.63 -17.51 3.13
C THR A 343 -18.06 -18.09 1.85
N LEU A 344 -18.03 -19.41 1.73
CA LEU A 344 -17.49 -20.13 0.57
C LEU A 344 -18.45 -20.11 -0.64
N PRO A 345 -17.94 -19.91 -1.87
CA PRO A 345 -16.54 -19.58 -2.19
C PRO A 345 -16.19 -18.15 -1.74
N LEU A 346 -15.02 -18.02 -1.11
CA LEU A 346 -14.57 -16.73 -0.57
C LEU A 346 -14.30 -15.74 -1.70
N LEU A 347 -14.77 -14.51 -1.53
CA LEU A 347 -14.32 -13.39 -2.34
C LEU A 347 -12.82 -13.15 -2.09
N HIS A 348 -12.10 -12.83 -3.16
CA HIS A 348 -10.77 -12.24 -3.05
C HIS A 348 -10.84 -10.96 -2.21
N PRO A 349 -9.71 -10.53 -1.62
CA PRO A 349 -9.62 -9.22 -0.97
C PRO A 349 -10.20 -8.10 -1.85
N PRO A 350 -10.68 -6.99 -1.25
CA PRO A 350 -11.24 -5.86 -1.97
C PRO A 350 -10.39 -5.45 -3.18
N THR A 351 -11.06 -5.21 -4.31
CA THR A 351 -10.52 -4.95 -5.66
C THR A 351 -9.52 -6.00 -6.18
N PRO A 352 -9.97 -7.23 -6.49
CA PRO A 352 -9.14 -8.13 -7.29
C PRO A 352 -8.80 -7.48 -8.65
N PRO A 353 -7.74 -7.93 -9.34
CA PRO A 353 -7.40 -7.45 -10.68
C PRO A 353 -8.53 -7.66 -11.70
N SER A 354 -9.54 -8.49 -11.38
CA SER A 354 -10.73 -8.68 -12.20
C SER A 354 -11.74 -7.53 -12.10
N PHE A 355 -11.64 -6.61 -11.13
CA PHE A 355 -12.56 -5.48 -11.03
C PHE A 355 -12.14 -4.39 -12.03
N PRO A 356 -12.92 -4.15 -13.11
CA PRO A 356 -12.45 -3.38 -14.26
C PRO A 356 -12.41 -1.87 -14.03
N LEU A 357 -13.07 -1.37 -12.97
CA LEU A 357 -13.22 0.05 -12.72
C LEU A 357 -11.98 0.61 -12.00
N ASP A 358 -11.25 1.50 -12.65
CA ASP A 358 -10.18 2.27 -12.03
C ASP A 358 -10.73 3.50 -11.30
N PHE A 359 -10.25 3.72 -10.07
CA PHE A 359 -10.72 4.82 -9.24
C PHE A 359 -10.34 6.19 -9.82
N ALA A 360 -9.17 6.32 -10.45
CA ALA A 360 -8.75 7.60 -11.03
C ALA A 360 -9.64 8.00 -12.21
N GLN A 361 -10.04 7.02 -13.05
CA GLN A 361 -11.02 7.24 -14.12
C GLN A 361 -12.39 7.66 -13.58
N LEU A 362 -12.88 7.01 -12.52
CA LEU A 362 -14.14 7.37 -11.89
C LEU A 362 -14.10 8.79 -11.30
N LEU A 363 -13.02 9.14 -10.60
CA LEU A 363 -12.82 10.47 -10.05
C LEU A 363 -12.79 11.54 -11.16
N GLN A 364 -12.09 11.27 -12.26
CA GLN A 364 -12.08 12.15 -13.43
C GLN A 364 -13.48 12.31 -14.04
N ALA A 365 -14.25 11.22 -14.17
CA ALA A 365 -15.62 11.27 -14.67
C ALA A 365 -16.57 12.04 -13.73
N THR A 366 -16.37 11.91 -12.41
CA THR A 366 -17.17 12.59 -11.38
C THR A 366 -16.88 14.10 -11.34
N THR A 367 -15.63 14.49 -11.59
CA THR A 367 -15.17 15.89 -11.59
C THR A 367 -15.42 16.60 -12.91
N ALA A 368 -15.54 15.86 -14.01
CA ALA A 368 -15.87 16.43 -15.31
C ALA A 368 -17.25 17.09 -15.22
N VAL A 369 -17.27 18.42 -15.23
CA VAL A 369 -18.51 19.19 -15.38
C VAL A 369 -19.16 18.69 -16.66
N PRO A 370 -20.40 18.16 -16.63
CA PRO A 370 -21.05 17.76 -17.85
C PRO A 370 -21.20 19.02 -18.70
N THR A 371 -20.36 19.14 -19.73
CA THR A 371 -20.58 20.07 -20.82
C THR A 371 -21.96 19.71 -21.31
N ARG A 372 -22.93 20.64 -21.13
CA ARG A 372 -24.35 20.41 -21.40
C ARG A 372 -24.50 19.97 -22.85
N GLY A 373 -24.37 18.68 -23.09
CA GLY A 373 -24.75 18.02 -24.32
C GLY A 373 -26.24 18.24 -24.39
N ARG A 374 -26.63 19.22 -25.20
CA ARG A 374 -28.00 19.53 -25.59
C ARG A 374 -28.63 18.20 -25.95
N ARG A 375 -29.31 17.54 -24.99
CA ARG A 375 -30.06 16.30 -25.20
C ARG A 375 -30.87 16.59 -26.45
N ARG A 376 -30.48 15.97 -27.58
CA ARG A 376 -31.24 16.06 -28.82
C ARG A 376 -32.58 15.47 -28.45
N ARG A 377 -33.53 16.36 -28.15
CA ARG A 377 -34.94 16.07 -28.00
C ARG A 377 -35.28 15.35 -29.29
N GLY A 378 -35.40 14.02 -29.20
CA GLY A 378 -35.83 13.19 -30.32
C GLY A 378 -37.11 13.83 -30.82
N LYS A 379 -37.03 14.36 -32.05
CA LYS A 379 -38.19 14.86 -32.78
C LYS A 379 -39.13 13.66 -32.88
N PRO A 380 -40.40 13.75 -32.43
CA PRO A 380 -41.33 12.65 -32.60
C PRO A 380 -41.51 12.46 -34.10
N GLY A 381 -40.93 11.39 -34.64
CA GLY A 381 -41.20 10.96 -35.99
C GLY A 381 -42.62 10.44 -36.04
N ASN A 382 -43.51 11.21 -36.67
CA ASN A 382 -44.76 10.71 -37.20
C ASN A 382 -44.42 9.58 -38.18
N SER A 383 -44.69 8.35 -37.79
CA SER A 383 -44.86 7.24 -38.72
C SER A 383 -46.36 6.94 -38.79
N PRO A 384 -46.93 6.89 -40.01
CA PRO A 384 -48.36 6.64 -40.16
C PRO A 384 -48.66 5.17 -39.82
N VAL A 385 -49.81 5.04 -39.16
CA VAL A 385 -50.54 3.80 -38.90
C VAL A 385 -50.78 3.10 -40.24
N ASP A 386 -50.25 1.88 -40.39
CA ASP A 386 -50.77 0.92 -41.35
C ASP A 386 -51.31 -0.30 -40.60
N THR A 387 -52.63 -0.33 -40.58
CA THR A 387 -53.50 -1.40 -40.15
C THR A 387 -53.37 -2.58 -41.10
N SER A 388 -52.81 -3.70 -40.65
CA SER A 388 -53.23 -5.01 -41.17
C SER A 388 -53.08 -6.09 -40.10
N SER A 389 -54.25 -6.60 -39.72
CA SER A 389 -54.47 -7.87 -39.06
C SER A 389 -53.80 -9.00 -39.83
N HIS A 390 -53.23 -9.99 -39.13
CA HIS A 390 -53.29 -11.44 -39.41
C HIS A 390 -52.50 -12.19 -38.32
N SER A 391 -53.23 -12.86 -37.42
CA SER A 391 -52.82 -14.14 -36.80
C SER A 391 -53.38 -15.25 -37.69
N PRO A 392 -52.82 -16.49 -37.76
CA PRO A 392 -52.37 -17.29 -36.61
C PRO A 392 -51.14 -18.20 -36.86
N GLY A 393 -50.66 -18.85 -35.80
CA GLY A 393 -49.85 -20.08 -35.94
C GLY A 393 -48.78 -20.25 -34.88
N THR A 394 -49.10 -21.00 -33.82
CA THR A 394 -48.12 -21.73 -33.01
C THR A 394 -47.43 -22.79 -33.86
N PRO A 395 -46.12 -23.01 -33.64
CA PRO A 395 -45.70 -24.37 -33.34
C PRO A 395 -44.70 -24.45 -32.18
N THR A 396 -44.98 -25.42 -31.33
CA THR A 396 -44.04 -26.13 -30.44
C THR A 396 -42.77 -26.53 -31.19
N ASP A 397 -41.60 -26.21 -30.63
CA ASP A 397 -40.42 -27.03 -30.89
C ASP A 397 -39.46 -27.02 -29.69
N ASP A 398 -39.21 -28.23 -29.21
CA ASP A 398 -38.25 -28.60 -28.19
C ASP A 398 -36.83 -28.32 -28.69
N ARG A 399 -36.04 -27.57 -27.91
CA ARG A 399 -34.58 -27.54 -28.09
C ARG A 399 -33.86 -27.73 -26.77
N ASP A 400 -33.70 -29.03 -26.50
CA ASP A 400 -32.57 -29.69 -25.88
C ASP A 400 -31.22 -29.00 -26.21
N TRP A 401 -30.61 -28.38 -25.20
CA TRP A 401 -29.22 -27.91 -25.27
C TRP A 401 -28.35 -28.86 -24.47
N GLY A 402 -27.82 -29.84 -25.20
CA GLY A 402 -26.85 -30.81 -24.74
C GLY A 402 -25.63 -30.16 -24.08
N VAL A 403 -25.32 -30.69 -22.90
CA VAL A 403 -24.11 -30.46 -22.12
C VAL A 403 -22.93 -31.09 -22.86
N LEU A 404 -21.96 -30.29 -23.28
CA LEU A 404 -20.63 -30.78 -23.67
C LEU A 404 -19.61 -30.49 -22.54
N PRO A 405 -18.84 -31.49 -22.08
CA PRO A 405 -17.81 -31.26 -21.08
C PRO A 405 -16.52 -30.77 -21.76
N ILE A 406 -16.14 -29.53 -21.46
CA ILE A 406 -14.82 -28.99 -21.80
C ILE A 406 -13.79 -29.59 -20.84
N ARG A 407 -13.01 -30.55 -21.33
CA ARG A 407 -11.80 -31.05 -20.66
C ARG A 407 -10.68 -30.02 -20.84
N TYR A 408 -10.41 -29.22 -19.81
CA TYR A 408 -9.15 -28.50 -19.68
C TYR A 408 -8.08 -29.47 -19.16
N HIS A 409 -7.14 -29.85 -20.03
CA HIS A 409 -5.88 -30.44 -19.62
C HIS A 409 -4.99 -29.32 -19.05
N HIS A 410 -4.89 -29.23 -17.73
CA HIS A 410 -3.88 -28.41 -17.07
C HIS A 410 -2.53 -29.12 -17.23
N GLN A 411 -1.65 -28.56 -18.05
CA GLN A 411 -0.25 -28.97 -18.15
C GLN A 411 0.46 -28.39 -16.93
N ILE A 412 0.87 -29.26 -16.01
CA ILE A 412 1.71 -28.89 -14.87
C ILE A 412 3.11 -28.64 -15.43
N VAL A 413 3.56 -27.39 -15.39
CA VAL A 413 4.94 -27.01 -15.66
C VAL A 413 5.74 -27.38 -14.41
N GLU A 414 6.63 -28.37 -14.55
CA GLU A 414 7.62 -28.70 -13.53
C GLU A 414 8.66 -27.56 -13.49
N GLU A 415 8.54 -26.65 -12.53
CA GLU A 415 9.59 -25.69 -12.21
C GLU A 415 10.71 -26.41 -11.44
N GLU A 416 11.66 -26.98 -12.18
CA GLU A 416 12.98 -27.34 -11.68
C GLU A 416 13.84 -26.08 -11.52
N GLY A 417 14.02 -25.63 -10.28
CA GLY A 417 14.88 -24.47 -10.01
C GLY A 417 15.00 -24.10 -8.54
N TRP A 418 15.33 -25.05 -7.67
CA TRP A 418 15.76 -24.70 -6.30
C TRP A 418 17.24 -24.31 -6.35
N GLU A 419 17.49 -23.02 -6.59
CA GLU A 419 18.78 -22.40 -6.35
C GLU A 419 18.98 -22.34 -4.83
N VAL A 420 19.95 -23.12 -4.33
CA VAL A 420 20.35 -23.09 -2.93
C VAL A 420 21.07 -21.76 -2.72
N VAL A 421 20.36 -20.78 -2.18
CA VAL A 421 20.97 -19.55 -1.66
C VAL A 421 21.81 -19.97 -0.46
N ASP A 422 23.13 -19.92 -0.62
CA ASP A 422 24.07 -20.04 0.49
C ASP A 422 23.89 -18.80 1.39
N ASP A 423 23.25 -18.98 2.54
CA ASP A 423 23.19 -18.00 3.63
C ASP A 423 24.60 -17.82 4.24
N GLU A 424 25.47 -17.12 3.53
CA GLU A 424 26.70 -16.52 4.06
C GLU A 424 26.56 -15.00 4.05
N ALA A 425 25.82 -14.44 5.02
CA ALA A 425 25.94 -13.02 5.33
C ALA A 425 25.56 -12.69 6.78
N GLU A 426 26.41 -11.86 7.39
CA GLU A 426 26.17 -11.05 8.59
C GLU A 426 26.40 -11.70 9.96
N VAL A 427 27.68 -11.93 10.27
CA VAL A 427 28.22 -11.60 11.60
C VAL A 427 29.02 -10.31 11.44
N GLU A 428 28.32 -9.17 11.46
CA GLU A 428 28.94 -7.85 11.56
C GLU A 428 29.07 -7.52 13.07
N PHE A 429 30.29 -7.61 13.58
CA PHE A 429 30.65 -7.10 14.91
C PHE A 429 30.80 -5.57 14.82
N GLY A 430 29.99 -4.87 15.61
CA GLY A 430 30.19 -3.49 16.04
C GLY A 430 30.22 -3.42 17.55
#